data_AF-A0A316R5V0-F1
#
_entry.id   AF-A0A316R5V0-F1
#
_cell.length_a   1.000
_cell.length_b   1.000
_cell.length_c   1.000
_cell.angle_alpha   90.00
_cell.angle_beta   90.00
_cell.angle_gamma   90.00
#
_symmetry.space_group_name_H-M   'P 1'
#
loop_
_entity.id
_entity.type
_entity.pdbx_description
1 polymer ?
#
loop_
_entity_poly.entity_id
_entity_poly.type
_entity_poly.pdbx_seq_one_letter_code
_entity_poly.pdbx_strand_id
1 'polypeptide(L)'
;MHEWDTAEIFCRLVQNWLPGAVRGQLGLEEPLLVSVVRFLGLMHDVGKATPLFQSRILPHIPGAYERFCKEITLPTCFLYAHSSPHARASEAILLDLGCPEGIASVAGAHHGKPQVNGLDDYVLDQMEQYPSNYWGKGQRKQWQA
;
A
#
# COMPACT_ATOMS: atom_id res chain seq x y z
N MET A 1 -2.39 -3.08 13.10
CA MET A 1 -1.57 -3.92 14.02
C MET A 1 -0.33 -4.32 13.26
N HIS A 2 -0.49 -5.07 12.17
CA HIS A 2 0.56 -5.42 11.20
C HIS A 2 1.46 -4.26 10.73
N GLU A 3 0.88 -3.10 10.43
CA GLU A 3 1.60 -1.93 9.92
C GLU A 3 2.57 -1.37 10.96
N TRP A 4 2.10 -1.25 12.20
CA TRP A 4 2.91 -0.79 13.34
C TRP A 4 3.99 -1.80 13.70
N ASP A 5 3.65 -3.09 13.71
CA ASP A 5 4.61 -4.16 13.97
C ASP A 5 5.75 -4.13 12.94
N THR A 6 5.41 -4.02 11.66
CA THR A 6 6.39 -3.93 10.56
C THR A 6 7.26 -2.68 10.69
N ALA A 7 6.64 -1.52 10.93
CA ALA A 7 7.35 -0.25 11.08
C ALA A 7 8.35 -0.26 12.24
N GLU A 8 7.95 -0.83 13.38
CA GLU A 8 8.81 -0.92 14.55
C GLU A 8 9.96 -1.92 14.33
N ILE A 9 9.70 -3.05 13.67
CA ILE A 9 10.76 -3.99 13.26
C ILE A 9 11.75 -3.31 12.32
N PHE A 10 11.29 -2.54 11.33
CA PHE A 10 12.16 -1.82 10.41
C PHE A 10 13.05 -0.80 11.15
N CYS A 11 12.49 -0.05 12.10
CA CYS A 11 13.26 0.87 12.93
C CYS A 11 14.35 0.13 13.71
N ARG A 12 14.00 -0.98 14.36
CA ARG A 12 14.94 -1.80 15.15
C ARG A 12 16.04 -2.40 14.28
N LEU A 13 15.72 -2.84 13.07
CA LEU A 13 16.70 -3.36 12.13
C LEU A 13 17.70 -2.28 11.74
N VAL A 14 17.25 -1.08 11.40
CA VAL A 14 18.15 0.04 11.07
C VAL A 14 19.03 0.40 12.27
N GLN A 15 18.44 0.54 13.46
CA GLN A 15 19.16 1.08 14.62
C GLN A 15 20.09 0.07 15.30
N ASN A 16 19.71 -1.21 15.32
CA ASN A 16 20.38 -2.22 16.15
C ASN A 16 21.04 -3.34 15.35
N TRP A 17 20.66 -3.54 14.08
CA TRP A 17 21.16 -4.65 13.27
C TRP A 17 22.00 -4.20 12.07
N LEU A 18 21.59 -3.11 11.40
CA LEU A 18 22.24 -2.65 10.18
C LEU A 18 23.62 -2.03 10.50
N PRO A 19 24.72 -2.55 9.92
CA PRO A 19 26.06 -2.04 10.19
C PRO A 19 26.18 -0.56 9.86
N GLY A 20 26.95 0.18 10.66
CA GLY A 20 27.16 1.62 10.46
C GLY A 20 27.69 1.98 9.06
N ALA A 21 28.54 1.13 8.49
CA ALA A 21 29.04 1.31 7.11
C ALA A 21 27.92 1.26 6.06
N VAL A 22 26.95 0.34 6.21
CA VAL A 22 25.80 0.24 5.30
C VAL A 22 24.88 1.43 5.48
N ARG A 23 24.64 1.87 6.73
CA ARG A 23 23.87 3.09 7.02
C ARG A 23 24.52 4.33 6.40
N GLY A 24 25.84 4.45 6.48
CA GLY A 24 26.59 5.55 5.86
C GLY A 24 26.47 5.59 4.34
N GLN A 25 26.40 4.42 3.68
CA GLN A 25 26.23 4.34 2.21
C GLN A 25 24.85 4.82 1.74
N LEU A 26 23.83 4.79 2.59
CA LEU A 26 22.50 5.30 2.26
C LEU A 26 22.48 6.83 2.12
N GLY A 27 23.49 7.53 2.65
CA GLY A 27 23.62 8.99 2.52
C GLY A 27 22.54 9.78 3.27
N LEU A 28 21.81 9.16 4.19
CA LEU A 28 20.78 9.79 5.02
C LEU A 28 21.26 9.91 6.46
N GLU A 29 20.95 11.03 7.10
CA GLU A 29 21.10 11.14 8.56
C GLU A 29 20.20 10.12 9.27
N GLU A 30 20.68 9.55 10.38
CA GLU A 30 19.97 8.48 11.09
C GLU A 30 18.50 8.83 11.44
N PRO A 31 18.17 10.04 11.95
CA PRO A 31 16.78 10.39 12.24
C PRO A 31 15.87 10.36 10.99
N LEU A 32 16.39 10.79 9.84
CA LEU A 32 15.66 10.76 8.58
C LEU A 32 15.52 9.32 8.07
N LEU A 33 16.59 8.52 8.12
CA LEU A 33 16.55 7.11 7.74
C LEU A 33 15.52 6.33 8.57
N VAL A 34 15.51 6.51 9.89
CA VAL A 34 14.52 5.90 10.79
C VAL A 34 13.10 6.32 10.43
N SER A 35 12.89 7.61 10.10
CA SER A 35 11.59 8.11 9.69
C SER A 35 11.12 7.50 8.36
N VAL A 36 12.02 7.37 7.39
CA VAL A 36 11.73 6.76 6.08
C VAL A 36 11.39 5.28 6.24
N VAL A 37 12.18 4.49 6.99
CA VAL A 37 11.87 3.06 7.15
C VAL A 37 10.62 2.83 8.00
N ARG A 38 10.33 3.71 8.97
CA ARG A 38 9.05 3.68 9.70
C ARG A 38 7.89 3.90 8.75
N PHE A 39 7.98 4.94 7.90
CA PHE A 39 6.96 5.22 6.89
C PHE A 39 6.75 4.04 5.95
N LEU A 40 7.83 3.45 5.42
CA LEU A 40 7.75 2.27 4.56
C LEU A 40 7.07 1.09 5.26
N GLY A 41 7.42 0.80 6.52
CA GLY A 41 6.78 -0.26 7.29
C GLY A 41 5.28 -0.02 7.51
N LEU A 42 4.88 1.23 7.75
CA LEU A 42 3.47 1.60 7.89
C LEU A 42 2.70 1.47 6.57
N MET A 43 3.31 1.84 5.45
CA MET A 43 2.62 2.03 4.18
C MET A 43 2.79 0.90 3.17
N HIS A 44 3.70 -0.07 3.39
CA HIS A 44 3.97 -1.12 2.41
C HIS A 44 2.70 -1.85 1.94
N ASP A 45 1.76 -2.07 2.86
CA ASP A 45 0.52 -2.82 2.64
C ASP A 45 -0.71 -1.91 2.45
N VAL A 46 -0.57 -0.61 2.23
CA VAL A 46 -1.71 0.32 2.10
C VAL A 46 -2.70 -0.09 1.00
N GLY A 47 -2.24 -0.77 -0.06
CA GLY A 47 -3.10 -1.34 -1.10
C GLY A 47 -4.05 -2.44 -0.61
N LYS A 48 -3.89 -2.97 0.61
CA LYS A 48 -4.87 -3.84 1.26
C LYS A 48 -6.11 -3.06 1.73
N ALA A 49 -6.01 -1.75 1.93
CA ALA A 49 -7.13 -0.87 2.25
C ALA A 49 -7.94 -0.46 1.00
N THR A 50 -8.07 -1.38 0.03
CA THR A 50 -8.87 -1.19 -1.18
C THR A 50 -10.12 -2.08 -1.14
N PRO A 51 -11.24 -1.67 -1.76
CA PRO A 51 -12.42 -2.52 -1.87
C PRO A 51 -12.11 -3.85 -2.56
N LEU A 52 -11.22 -3.86 -3.55
CA LEU A 52 -10.79 -5.09 -4.21
C LEU A 52 -10.18 -6.08 -3.20
N PHE A 53 -9.22 -5.65 -2.39
CA PHE A 53 -8.59 -6.53 -1.42
C PHE A 53 -9.55 -6.91 -0.29
N GLN A 54 -10.28 -5.94 0.26
CA GLN A 54 -11.22 -6.15 1.36
C GLN A 54 -12.38 -7.08 1.00
N SER A 55 -12.84 -7.07 -0.26
CA SER A 55 -13.87 -8.00 -0.75
C SER A 55 -13.46 -9.47 -0.66
N ARG A 56 -12.16 -9.77 -0.62
CA ARG A 56 -11.62 -11.14 -0.51
C ARG A 56 -11.49 -11.61 0.93
N ILE A 57 -11.32 -10.69 1.88
CA ILE A 57 -11.01 -11.03 3.28
C ILE A 57 -12.22 -10.86 4.19
N LEU A 58 -12.94 -9.74 4.09
CA LEU A 58 -14.02 -9.43 5.02
C LEU A 58 -15.15 -10.47 5.06
N PRO A 59 -15.57 -11.13 3.96
CA PRO A 59 -16.58 -12.18 4.02
C PRO A 59 -16.22 -13.34 4.97
N HIS A 60 -14.93 -13.54 5.26
CA HIS A 60 -14.43 -14.55 6.20
C HIS A 60 -14.38 -14.06 7.66
N ILE A 61 -14.77 -12.81 7.92
CA ILE A 61 -14.81 -12.17 9.24
C ILE A 61 -16.19 -11.50 9.43
N PRO A 62 -17.27 -12.29 9.67
CA PRO A 62 -18.65 -11.80 9.56
C PRO A 62 -18.95 -10.53 10.36
N GLY A 63 -18.48 -10.46 11.62
CA GLY A 63 -18.71 -9.27 12.44
C GLY A 63 -18.00 -8.01 11.92
N ALA A 64 -16.84 -8.16 11.27
CA ALA A 64 -16.16 -7.03 10.63
C ALA A 64 -16.84 -6.64 9.31
N TYR A 65 -17.26 -7.63 8.52
CA TYR A 65 -18.01 -7.41 7.28
C TYR A 65 -19.31 -6.63 7.52
N GLU A 66 -20.09 -7.05 8.51
CA GLU A 66 -21.36 -6.38 8.87
C GLU A 66 -21.13 -4.94 9.30
N ARG A 67 -20.09 -4.66 10.11
CA ARG A 67 -19.74 -3.28 10.51
C ARG A 67 -19.30 -2.45 9.31
N PHE A 68 -18.47 -3.01 8.44
CA PHE A 68 -17.97 -2.32 7.26
C PHE A 68 -19.11 -1.96 6.30
N CYS A 69 -20.02 -2.92 6.04
CA CYS A 69 -21.14 -2.74 5.10
C CYS A 69 -22.20 -1.73 5.56
N LYS A 70 -22.18 -1.29 6.83
CA LYS A 70 -23.03 -0.19 7.31
C LYS A 70 -22.62 1.16 6.72
N GLU A 71 -21.32 1.34 6.49
CA GLU A 71 -20.75 2.61 6.01
C GLU A 71 -20.45 2.56 4.50
N ILE A 72 -19.92 1.43 4.03
CA ILE A 72 -19.42 1.28 2.66
C ILE A 72 -19.90 -0.06 2.08
N THR A 73 -20.69 0.00 1.01
CA THR A 73 -21.07 -1.21 0.26
C THR A 73 -19.87 -1.79 -0.49
N LEU A 74 -19.47 -3.02 -0.16
CA LEU A 74 -18.45 -3.77 -0.91
C LEU A 74 -19.01 -4.39 -2.19
N PRO A 75 -18.37 -4.20 -3.35
CA PRO A 75 -18.68 -4.98 -4.54
C PRO A 75 -18.34 -6.46 -4.32
N THR A 76 -19.15 -7.35 -4.90
CA THR A 76 -18.92 -8.81 -4.90
C THR A 76 -18.20 -9.29 -6.16
N CYS A 77 -18.04 -8.43 -7.17
CA CYS A 77 -17.39 -8.74 -8.44
C CYS A 77 -16.63 -7.51 -8.95
N PHE A 78 -15.46 -7.74 -9.56
CA PHE A 78 -14.57 -6.72 -10.13
C PHE A 78 -14.12 -7.18 -11.51
N LEU A 79 -14.37 -6.37 -12.55
CA LEU A 79 -14.05 -6.71 -13.94
C LEU A 79 -12.54 -6.92 -14.16
N TYR A 80 -11.71 -6.08 -13.52
CA TYR A 80 -10.26 -6.07 -13.68
C TYR A 80 -9.54 -6.41 -12.36
N ALA A 81 -10.05 -7.42 -11.65
CA ALA A 81 -9.55 -7.82 -10.33
C ALA A 81 -8.06 -8.20 -10.27
N HIS A 82 -7.48 -8.60 -11.41
CA HIS A 82 -6.09 -9.03 -11.52
C HIS A 82 -5.12 -7.86 -11.78
N SER A 83 -5.63 -6.72 -12.24
CA SER A 83 -4.83 -5.56 -12.65
C SER A 83 -4.28 -4.76 -11.47
N SER A 84 -4.84 -4.92 -10.27
CA SER A 84 -4.43 -4.17 -9.07
C SER A 84 -4.05 -5.10 -7.90
N PRO A 85 -2.98 -5.92 -8.00
CA PRO A 85 -2.41 -6.62 -6.83
C PRO A 85 -2.08 -5.62 -5.72
N HIS A 86 -2.23 -6.00 -4.44
CA HIS A 86 -2.12 -5.03 -3.34
C HIS A 86 -0.77 -4.29 -3.29
N ALA A 87 0.33 -4.94 -3.68
CA ALA A 87 1.63 -4.28 -3.79
C ALA A 87 1.63 -3.15 -4.84
N ARG A 88 1.05 -3.41 -6.02
CA ARG A 88 0.86 -2.38 -7.06
C ARG A 88 -0.09 -1.28 -6.62
N ALA A 89 -1.15 -1.67 -5.92
CA ALA A 89 -2.09 -0.71 -5.35
C ALA A 89 -1.46 0.17 -4.28
N SER A 90 -0.54 -0.36 -3.46
CA SER A 90 0.22 0.43 -2.50
C SER A 90 1.05 1.50 -3.20
N GLU A 91 1.79 1.14 -4.25
CA GLU A 91 2.59 2.11 -5.02
C GLU A 91 1.71 3.17 -5.67
N ALA A 92 0.62 2.77 -6.34
CA ALA A 92 -0.32 3.69 -6.98
C ALA A 92 -0.93 4.70 -5.99
N ILE A 93 -1.39 4.24 -4.83
CA ILE A 93 -1.95 5.10 -3.77
C ILE A 93 -0.91 6.10 -3.27
N LEU A 94 0.32 5.65 -3.04
CA LEU A 94 1.39 6.52 -2.57
C LEU A 94 1.75 7.58 -3.62
N LEU A 95 1.79 7.23 -4.90
CA LEU A 95 2.01 8.18 -6.00
C LEU A 95 0.88 9.21 -6.10
N ASP A 96 -0.40 8.79 -6.01
CA ASP A 96 -1.57 9.69 -6.00
C ASP A 96 -1.51 10.68 -4.81
N LEU A 97 -0.97 10.24 -3.67
CA LEU A 97 -0.75 11.08 -2.48
C LEU A 97 0.51 11.95 -2.54
N GLY A 98 1.24 11.94 -3.66
CA GLY A 98 2.45 12.77 -3.86
C GLY A 98 3.71 12.23 -3.17
N CYS A 99 3.76 10.94 -2.82
CA CYS A 99 4.96 10.30 -2.31
C CYS A 99 6.06 10.29 -3.40
N PRO A 100 7.33 10.55 -3.05
CA PRO A 100 8.43 10.43 -4.00
C PRO A 100 8.48 9.05 -4.65
N GLU A 101 8.63 8.99 -5.98
CA GLU A 101 8.55 7.75 -6.78
C GLU A 101 9.45 6.64 -6.24
N GLY A 102 10.69 6.96 -5.85
CA GLY A 102 11.61 5.98 -5.29
C GLY A 102 11.12 5.33 -3.99
N ILE A 103 10.43 6.10 -3.13
CA ILE A 103 9.88 5.59 -1.87
C ILE A 103 8.60 4.78 -2.13
N ALA A 104 7.72 5.29 -2.99
CA ALA A 104 6.51 4.57 -3.42
C ALA A 104 6.87 3.22 -4.07
N SER A 105 7.90 3.20 -4.93
CA SER A 105 8.37 1.99 -5.60
C SER A 105 8.92 0.94 -4.62
N VAL A 106 9.62 1.36 -3.55
CA VAL A 106 10.05 0.43 -2.48
C VAL A 106 8.84 -0.20 -1.79
N ALA A 107 7.80 0.58 -1.49
CA ALA A 107 6.56 0.04 -0.96
C ALA A 107 5.88 -0.90 -1.97
N GLY A 108 5.88 -0.58 -3.26
CA GLY A 108 5.34 -1.45 -4.31
C GLY A 108 6.11 -2.75 -4.51
N ALA A 109 7.40 -2.77 -4.17
CA ALA A 109 8.29 -3.90 -4.41
C ALA A 109 8.29 -4.98 -3.31
N HIS A 110 7.49 -4.83 -2.26
CA HIS A 110 7.61 -5.63 -1.03
C HIS A 110 7.35 -7.15 -1.18
N HIS A 111 6.83 -7.61 -2.34
CA HIS A 111 6.75 -9.05 -2.70
C HIS A 111 7.94 -9.53 -3.55
N GLY A 112 9.07 -8.82 -3.50
CA GLY A 112 10.34 -9.24 -4.10
C GLY A 112 10.56 -8.79 -5.55
N LYS A 113 9.70 -7.93 -6.11
CA LYS A 113 9.91 -7.31 -7.42
C LYS A 113 9.27 -5.92 -7.52
N PRO A 114 9.94 -4.92 -8.10
CA PRO A 114 9.31 -3.64 -8.44
C PRO A 114 8.12 -3.82 -9.37
N GLN A 115 7.20 -2.85 -9.33
CA GLN A 115 6.11 -2.80 -10.29
C GLN A 115 6.64 -2.41 -11.68
N VAL A 116 5.98 -2.93 -12.72
CA VAL A 116 6.38 -2.72 -14.11
C VAL A 116 5.28 -1.93 -14.82
N ASN A 117 5.66 -0.90 -15.58
CA ASN A 117 4.73 -0.20 -16.46
C ASN A 117 4.56 -0.98 -17.77
N GLY A 118 3.32 -1.20 -18.18
CA GLY A 118 2.96 -1.80 -19.47
C GLY A 118 2.61 -0.73 -20.50
N LEU A 119 2.33 -1.16 -21.73
CA LEU A 119 1.69 -0.31 -22.73
C LEU A 119 0.28 0.04 -22.22
N ASP A 120 0.04 1.32 -21.93
CA ASP A 120 -1.19 1.84 -21.35
C ASP A 120 -1.58 1.26 -19.96
N ASP A 121 -0.64 0.70 -19.20
CA ASP A 121 -0.84 0.26 -17.80
C ASP A 121 0.31 0.77 -16.93
N TYR A 122 0.28 2.07 -16.66
CA TYR A 122 1.23 2.72 -15.76
C TYR A 122 0.73 2.63 -14.32
N VAL A 123 1.65 2.48 -13.37
CA VAL A 123 1.30 2.43 -11.94
C VAL A 123 0.61 3.73 -11.49
N LEU A 124 1.06 4.88 -12.01
CA LEU A 124 0.46 6.20 -11.77
C LEU A 124 -1.01 6.27 -12.20
N ASP A 125 -1.37 5.61 -13.30
CA ASP A 125 -2.71 5.68 -13.89
C ASP A 125 -3.69 4.67 -13.28
N GLN A 126 -3.22 3.75 -12.44
CA GLN A 126 -4.03 2.63 -11.92
C GLN A 126 -5.35 3.06 -11.29
N MET A 127 -5.35 4.17 -10.54
CA MET A 127 -6.53 4.65 -9.83
C MET A 127 -7.57 5.28 -10.78
N GLU A 128 -7.12 5.78 -11.93
CA GLU A 128 -7.98 6.28 -13.01
C GLU A 128 -8.48 5.14 -13.92
N GLN A 129 -7.61 4.20 -14.26
CA GLN A 129 -7.93 3.07 -15.15
C GLN A 129 -8.81 2.01 -14.49
N TYR A 130 -8.61 1.76 -13.19
CA TYR A 130 -9.30 0.71 -12.45
C TYR A 130 -10.08 1.27 -11.24
N PRO A 131 -10.94 2.28 -11.40
CA PRO A 131 -11.51 3.03 -10.29
C PRO A 131 -12.38 2.14 -9.39
N SER A 132 -12.99 1.08 -9.92
CA SER A 132 -13.74 0.12 -9.11
C SER A 132 -12.86 -0.62 -8.10
N ASN A 133 -11.60 -0.91 -8.45
CA ASN A 133 -10.69 -1.64 -7.57
C ASN A 133 -10.31 -0.81 -6.33
N TYR A 134 -10.22 0.51 -6.49
CA TYR A 134 -9.83 1.46 -5.44
C TYR A 134 -11.02 2.08 -4.70
N TRP A 135 -12.15 2.27 -5.38
CA TRP A 135 -13.29 3.04 -4.85
C TRP A 135 -14.63 2.27 -4.85
N GLY A 136 -14.64 1.01 -5.26
CA GLY A 136 -15.85 0.19 -5.27
C GLY A 136 -16.89 0.72 -6.25
N LYS A 137 -18.12 0.97 -5.80
CA LYS A 137 -19.22 1.49 -6.64
C LYS A 137 -19.21 3.02 -6.74
N GLY A 138 -18.04 3.63 -6.98
CA GLY A 138 -17.89 5.09 -7.07
C GLY A 138 -17.85 5.82 -5.73
N GLN A 139 -17.49 5.10 -4.66
CA GLN A 139 -17.52 5.59 -3.28
C GLN A 139 -16.24 6.35 -2.89
N ARG A 140 -15.59 7.03 -3.85
CA ARG A 140 -14.26 7.64 -3.68
C ARG A 140 -14.18 8.53 -2.44
N LYS A 141 -15.19 9.37 -2.19
CA LYS A 141 -15.23 10.25 -1.01
C LYS A 141 -15.22 9.50 0.33
N GLN A 142 -15.82 8.32 0.40
CA GLN A 142 -15.89 7.53 1.64
C GLN A 142 -14.57 6.82 1.93
N TRP A 143 -13.86 6.41 0.87
CA TRP A 143 -12.54 5.78 0.98
C TRP A 143 -11.40 6.79 1.20
N GLN A 144 -11.63 8.06 0.86
CA GLN A 144 -10.68 9.16 1.10
C GLN A 144 -10.95 9.95 2.39
N ALA A 145 -12.07 9.68 3.08
CA ALA A 145 -12.45 10.34 4.33
C ALA A 145 -11.63 9.84 5.52
#